data_AF-A0A8H2ZT03-F1
#
_entry.id   AF-A0A8H2ZT03-F1
#
_cell.length_a   1.000
_cell.length_b   1.000
_cell.length_c   1.000
_cell.angle_alpha   90.00
_cell.angle_beta   90.00
_cell.angle_gamma   90.00
#
_symmetry.space_group_name_H-M   'P 1'
#
loop_
_entity.id
_entity.type
_entity.pdbx_description
1 polymer ?
#
loop_
_entity_poly.entity_id
_entity_poly.type
_entity_poly.pdbx_seq_one_letter_code
_entity_poly.pdbx_strand_id
1 'polypeptide(L)'
;MPPYVPSEKAYLLHLCAVHGITGDQIAPNGSWQRLVQDMVAEAPRHLEGGDLFNDEPWPVRQYTWGKIPFNCRRWLKVGRAQMRDAHAIAGENDVDIRMTLGFILNEQQ
;
A
#
# COMPACT_ATOMS: atom_id res chain seq x y z
N MET A 1 15.48 -13.36 1.17
CA MET A 1 14.08 -13.16 0.73
C MET A 1 14.10 -12.13 -0.38
N PRO A 2 13.38 -12.33 -1.49
CA PRO A 2 13.28 -11.35 -2.57
C PRO A 2 12.73 -10.01 -2.02
N PRO A 3 13.10 -8.87 -2.63
CA PRO A 3 12.51 -7.57 -2.28
C PRO A 3 11.00 -7.56 -2.61
N TYR A 4 10.23 -6.68 -1.97
CA TYR A 4 8.83 -6.47 -2.33
C TYR A 4 8.76 -5.70 -3.66
N VAL A 5 7.97 -6.21 -4.60
CA VAL A 5 7.72 -5.51 -5.86
C VAL A 5 6.73 -4.35 -5.65
N PRO A 6 6.66 -3.35 -6.55
CA PRO A 6 5.79 -2.18 -6.35
C PRO A 6 4.31 -2.53 -6.15
N SER A 7 3.75 -3.45 -6.95
CA SER A 7 2.34 -3.89 -6.84
C SER A 7 2.07 -4.63 -5.53
N GLU A 8 2.94 -5.57 -5.13
CA GLU A 8 2.90 -6.27 -3.83
C GLU A 8 2.92 -5.27 -2.65
N LYS A 9 3.78 -4.25 -2.73
CA LYS A 9 3.85 -3.19 -1.73
C LYS A 9 2.58 -2.32 -1.72
N ALA A 10 2.06 -1.95 -2.90
CA ALA A 10 0.86 -1.14 -3.02
C ALA A 10 -0.35 -1.87 -2.43
N TYR A 11 -0.50 -3.15 -2.72
CA TYR A 11 -1.56 -3.99 -2.16
C TYR A 11 -1.47 -4.12 -0.64
N LEU A 12 -0.28 -4.33 -0.08
CA LEU A 12 -0.06 -4.33 1.38
C LEU A 12 -0.49 -3.01 2.04
N LEU A 13 -0.18 -1.87 1.42
CA LEU A 13 -0.56 -0.55 1.92
C LEU A 13 -2.07 -0.30 1.79
N HIS A 14 -2.69 -0.77 0.70
CA HIS A 14 -4.13 -0.76 0.54
C HIS A 14 -4.82 -1.56 1.66
N LEU A 15 -4.37 -2.79 1.93
CA LEU A 15 -4.91 -3.59 3.03
C LEU A 15 -4.70 -2.94 4.40
N CYS A 16 -3.56 -2.25 4.61
CA CYS A 16 -3.38 -1.47 5.83
C CYS A 16 -4.49 -0.41 5.99
N ALA A 17 -4.83 0.31 4.92
CA ALA A 17 -5.90 1.30 4.95
C ALA A 17 -7.28 0.66 5.20
N VAL A 18 -7.60 -0.45 4.51
CA VAL A 18 -8.86 -1.20 4.68
C VAL A 18 -9.04 -1.70 6.11
N HIS A 19 -7.97 -2.21 6.73
CA HIS A 19 -7.99 -2.75 8.10
C HIS A 19 -7.78 -1.69 9.19
N GLY A 20 -7.74 -0.40 8.84
CA GLY A 20 -7.57 0.70 9.80
C GLY A 20 -6.18 0.75 10.46
N ILE A 21 -5.17 0.21 9.79
CA ILE A 21 -3.78 0.20 10.24
C ILE A 21 -3.11 1.48 9.78
N THR A 22 -2.85 2.38 10.72
CA THR A 22 -2.12 3.63 10.48
C THR A 22 -0.75 3.61 11.17
N GLY A 23 0.20 4.40 10.63
CA GLY A 23 1.62 4.27 10.98
C GLY A 23 1.99 4.50 12.46
N ASP A 24 1.18 5.26 13.20
CA ASP A 24 1.49 5.67 14.58
C ASP A 24 0.44 5.20 15.60
N GLN A 25 -0.60 4.48 15.17
CA GLN A 25 -1.65 3.99 16.06
C GLN A 25 -1.49 2.49 16.34
N ILE A 26 -1.99 2.07 17.50
CA ILE A 26 -2.17 0.65 17.76
C ILE A 26 -3.22 0.15 16.77
N ALA A 27 -2.81 -0.81 15.94
CA ALA A 27 -3.68 -1.42 14.96
C ALA A 27 -4.90 -2.08 15.64
N PRO A 28 -6.10 -2.05 15.04
CA PRO A 28 -7.26 -2.75 15.57
C PRO A 28 -6.97 -4.23 15.85
N ASN A 29 -7.61 -4.81 16.87
CA ASN A 29 -7.34 -6.19 17.25
C ASN A 29 -7.58 -7.15 16.06
N GLY A 30 -6.63 -8.06 15.82
CA GLY A 30 -6.69 -9.02 14.71
C GLY A 30 -6.46 -8.46 13.30
N SER A 31 -6.29 -7.13 13.13
CA SER A 31 -6.11 -6.50 11.81
C SER A 31 -4.87 -7.03 11.08
N TRP A 32 -3.75 -7.22 11.77
CA TRP A 32 -2.56 -7.85 11.20
C TRP A 32 -2.80 -9.30 10.78
N GLN A 33 -3.68 -10.04 11.45
CA GLN A 33 -4.01 -11.42 11.08
C GLN A 33 -4.74 -11.44 9.75
N ARG A 34 -5.77 -10.59 9.65
CA ARG A 34 -6.61 -10.47 8.47
C ARG A 34 -5.78 -10.03 7.28
N LEU A 35 -4.92 -9.02 7.46
CA LEU A 35 -3.99 -8.59 6.43
C LEU A 35 -3.08 -9.74 5.95
N VAL A 36 -2.53 -10.56 6.84
CA VAL A 36 -1.73 -11.73 6.44
C VAL A 36 -2.58 -12.75 5.67
N GLN A 37 -3.82 -13.00 6.11
CA GLN A 37 -4.74 -13.92 5.43
C GLN A 37 -5.08 -13.42 4.02
N ASP A 38 -5.37 -12.13 3.86
CA ASP A 38 -5.67 -11.50 2.58
C ASP A 38 -4.47 -11.55 1.63
N MET A 39 -3.25 -11.37 2.14
CA MET A 39 -2.03 -11.54 1.33
C MET A 39 -1.85 -12.98 0.87
N VAL A 40 -2.11 -13.95 1.74
CA VAL A 40 -2.01 -15.38 1.39
C VAL A 40 -3.10 -15.77 0.38
N ALA A 41 -4.27 -15.15 0.45
CA ALA A 41 -5.35 -15.36 -0.51
C ALA A 41 -5.07 -14.71 -1.89
N GLU A 42 -4.45 -13.53 -1.90
CA GLU A 42 -4.16 -12.81 -3.14
C GLU A 42 -2.94 -13.36 -3.87
N ALA A 43 -1.89 -13.74 -3.14
CA ALA A 43 -0.61 -14.11 -3.74
C ALA A 43 -0.67 -15.17 -4.85
N PRO A 44 -1.48 -16.25 -4.77
CA PRO A 44 -1.61 -17.24 -5.86
C PRO A 44 -2.01 -16.64 -7.20
N ARG A 45 -2.75 -15.53 -7.22
CA ARG A 45 -3.16 -14.82 -8.45
C ARG A 45 -1.96 -14.24 -9.20
N HIS A 46 -0.90 -13.90 -8.47
CA HIS A 46 0.33 -13.32 -8.98
C HIS A 46 1.47 -14.34 -9.17
N LEU A 47 1.21 -15.64 -8.94
CA LEU A 47 2.15 -16.73 -9.18
C LEU A 47 1.84 -17.43 -10.51
N GLU A 48 2.76 -18.26 -11.00
CA GLU A 48 2.58 -19.01 -12.25
C GLU A 48 1.24 -19.78 -12.24
N GLY A 49 0.42 -19.55 -13.27
CA GLY A 49 -0.94 -20.11 -13.38
C GLY A 49 -2.06 -19.23 -12.78
N GLY A 50 -1.72 -18.14 -12.10
CA GLY A 50 -2.65 -17.13 -11.63
C GLY A 50 -3.06 -16.13 -12.71
N ASP A 51 -4.20 -15.46 -12.50
CA ASP A 51 -4.80 -14.52 -13.45
C ASP A 51 -4.03 -13.21 -13.60
N LEU A 52 -3.23 -12.82 -12.59
CA LEU A 52 -2.44 -11.60 -12.57
C LEU A 52 -0.94 -11.83 -12.82
N PHE A 53 -0.53 -13.08 -13.09
CA PHE A 53 0.89 -13.42 -13.25
C PHE A 53 1.58 -12.69 -14.41
N ASN A 54 0.88 -12.49 -15.52
CA ASN A 54 1.46 -11.87 -16.72
C ASN A 54 1.65 -10.36 -16.57
N ASP A 55 0.75 -9.70 -15.85
CA ASP A 55 0.74 -8.24 -15.69
C ASP A 55 1.53 -7.80 -14.45
N GLU A 56 1.34 -8.51 -13.34
CA GLU A 56 1.90 -8.15 -12.04
C GLU A 56 2.48 -9.38 -11.31
N PRO A 57 3.56 -10.00 -11.82
CA PRO A 57 4.14 -11.18 -11.18
C PRO A 57 4.70 -10.84 -9.80
N TRP A 58 4.32 -11.62 -8.79
CA TRP A 58 4.89 -11.51 -7.45
C TRP A 58 5.92 -12.62 -7.23
N PRO A 59 6.98 -12.35 -6.44
CA PRO A 59 7.88 -13.40 -6.04
C PRO A 59 7.21 -14.36 -5.06
N VAL A 60 7.57 -15.65 -5.11
CA VAL A 60 7.14 -16.62 -4.10
C VAL A 60 7.59 -16.16 -2.71
N ARG A 61 6.63 -15.85 -1.84
CA ARG A 61 6.88 -15.35 -0.49
C ARG A 61 5.95 -15.99 0.54
N GLN A 62 6.51 -16.29 1.70
CA GLN A 62 5.74 -16.59 2.91
C GLN A 62 5.45 -15.31 3.67
N TYR A 63 4.18 -14.93 3.71
CA TYR A 63 3.67 -13.81 4.50
C TYR A 63 3.46 -14.26 5.93
N THR A 64 4.17 -13.64 6.87
CA THR A 64 4.10 -14.00 8.29
C THR A 64 3.89 -12.79 9.17
N TRP A 65 3.25 -13.03 10.32
CA TRP A 65 3.01 -12.01 11.34
C TRP A 65 4.30 -11.33 11.83
N GLY A 66 5.45 -12.02 11.80
CA GLY A 66 6.71 -11.44 12.24
C GLY A 66 7.28 -10.37 11.30
N LYS A 67 6.96 -10.41 10.00
CA LYS A 67 7.61 -9.57 8.98
C LYS A 67 6.71 -8.47 8.43
N ILE A 68 5.44 -8.78 8.20
CA ILE A 68 4.49 -7.84 7.62
C ILE A 68 4.35 -6.55 8.44
N PRO A 69 4.11 -6.60 9.77
CA PRO A 69 3.93 -5.38 10.57
C PRO A 69 5.15 -4.48 10.56
N PHE A 70 6.36 -5.06 10.58
CA PHE A 70 7.61 -4.31 10.53
C PHE A 70 7.74 -3.53 9.21
N ASN A 71 7.54 -4.22 8.08
CA ASN A 71 7.65 -3.60 6.76
C ASN A 71 6.56 -2.54 6.53
N CYS A 72 5.31 -2.85 6.86
CA CYS A 72 4.19 -1.93 6.69
C CYS A 72 4.39 -0.66 7.52
N ARG A 73 4.76 -0.78 8.80
CA ARG A 73 5.05 0.39 9.66
C ARG A 73 6.18 1.24 9.10
N ARG A 74 7.26 0.62 8.59
CA ARG A 74 8.37 1.35 7.96
C ARG A 74 7.88 2.16 6.76
N TRP A 75 7.05 1.58 5.92
CA TRP A 75 6.54 2.26 4.72
C TRP A 75 5.50 3.34 5.04
N LEU A 76 4.61 3.09 6.00
CA LEU A 76 3.62 4.07 6.46
C LEU A 76 4.28 5.32 7.05
N LYS A 77 5.39 5.15 7.79
CA LYS A 77 6.19 6.27 8.30
C LYS A 77 6.84 7.09 7.18
N VAL A 78 7.39 6.42 6.15
CA VAL A 78 8.01 7.07 4.99
C VAL A 78 6.97 7.82 4.14
N GLY A 79 5.78 7.25 3.94
CA GLY A 79 4.68 7.93 3.24
C GLY A 79 4.22 9.19 3.97
N ARG A 80 4.15 9.16 5.31
CA ARG A 80 3.80 10.34 6.12
C ARG A 80 4.87 11.43 6.07
N ALA A 81 6.16 11.08 6.07
CA ALA A 81 7.23 12.07 5.92
C ALA A 81 7.12 12.80 4.57
N GLN A 82 6.96 12.05 3.47
CA GLN A 82 6.77 12.65 2.14
C GLN A 82 5.51 13.51 2.04
N MET A 83 4.39 13.11 2.66
CA MET A 83 3.17 13.93 2.70
C MET A 83 3.30 15.17 3.58
N ARG A 84 4.03 15.10 4.70
CA ARG A 84 4.30 16.28 5.55
C ARG A 84 5.20 17.28 4.84
N ASP A 85 6.21 16.80 4.14
CA ASP A 85 7.09 17.65 3.34
C ASP A 85 6.31 18.28 2.18
N ALA A 86 5.44 17.52 1.50
CA ALA A 86 4.55 18.05 0.48
C ALA A 86 3.56 19.09 1.03
N HIS A 87 3.00 18.87 2.23
CA HIS A 87 2.14 19.86 2.90
C HIS A 87 2.91 21.09 3.40
N ALA A 88 4.17 20.94 3.81
CA ALA A 88 5.03 22.07 4.17
C ALA A 88 5.38 22.92 2.94
N ILE A 89 5.60 22.28 1.79
CA ILE A 89 5.81 22.97 0.50
C ILE A 89 4.51 23.62 0.00
N ALA A 90 3.35 22.96 0.18
CA ALA A 90 2.05 23.49 -0.22
C ALA A 90 1.54 24.61 0.72
N GLY A 91 2.03 24.67 1.97
CA GLY A 91 1.69 25.72 2.93
C GLY A 91 2.26 27.11 2.59
N GLU A 92 3.09 27.22 1.54
CA GLU A 92 3.63 28.49 1.04
C GLU A 92 2.88 29.04 -0.18
N ASN A 93 1.92 28.32 -0.75
CA ASN A 93 1.12 28.80 -1.88
C ASN A 93 -0.37 28.58 -1.63
N ASP A 94 -0.96 29.55 -0.94
CA ASP A 94 -2.40 29.81 -0.87
C ASP A 94 -2.94 30.10 -2.28
N VAL A 95 -3.15 29.05 -3.09
CA VAL A 95 -3.90 29.12 -4.35
C VAL A 95 -4.73 27.85 -4.52
N ASP A 96 -5.98 27.93 -4.07
CA ASP A 96 -7.17 27.29 -4.64
C ASP A 96 -7.04 25.84 -5.14
N ILE A 97 -6.88 24.88 -4.21
CA ILE A 97 -6.95 23.43 -4.48
C ILE A 97 -8.42 23.02 -4.60
N ARG A 98 -9.11 23.54 -5.62
CA ARG A 98 -10.44 23.06 -6.03
C ARG A 98 -10.46 22.47 -7.44
N MET A 99 -9.32 22.40 -8.14
CA MET A 99 -9.23 21.91 -9.52
C MET A 99 -8.37 20.66 -9.76
N THR A 100 -7.83 19.99 -8.74
CA THR A 100 -6.94 18.82 -8.93
C THR A 100 -7.59 17.47 -8.64
N LEU A 101 -8.93 17.38 -8.64
CA LEU A 101 -9.65 16.08 -8.63
C LEU A 101 -10.34 15.75 -9.97
N GLY A 102 -10.19 16.59 -10.99
CA GLY A 102 -10.82 16.41 -12.30
C GLY A 102 -9.94 15.88 -13.43
N PHE A 103 -8.63 15.65 -13.22
CA PHE A 103 -7.67 15.40 -14.31
C PHE A 103 -7.12 13.98 -14.43
N ILE A 104 -7.69 12.99 -13.72
CA ILE A 104 -7.31 11.57 -13.91
C ILE A 104 -8.55 10.70 -14.20
N LEU A 105 -9.51 11.22 -14.97
CA LEU A 105 -10.61 10.45 -15.57
C LEU A 105 -11.09 11.17 -16.84
N ASN A 106 -10.21 11.36 -17.83
CA ASN A 106 -10.55 11.51 -19.27
C ASN A 106 -9.31 11.89 -20.08
N GLU A 107 -8.45 10.93 -20.41
CA GLU A 107 -7.57 11.01 -21.60
C GLU A 107 -7.39 9.63 -22.25
N GLN A 108 -8.52 8.94 -22.46
CA GLN A 108 -8.67 7.91 -23.48
C GLN A 108 -10.10 7.97 -24.01
N GLN A 109 -10.35 8.91 -24.94
CA GLN A 109 -11.15 8.70 -26.16
C GLN A 109 -11.17 9.94 -27.04
#